data_AF-A0A914JBW9-F1
#
_entry.id   AF-A0A914JBW9-F1
#
_cell.length_a   1.000
_cell.length_b   1.000
_cell.length_c   1.000
_cell.angle_alpha   90.00
_cell.angle_beta   90.00
_cell.angle_gamma   90.00
#
_symmetry.space_group_name_H-M   'P 1'
#
loop_
_entity.id
_entity.type
_entity.pdbx_description
1 polymer ?
#
loop_
_entity_poly.entity_id
_entity_poly.type
_entity_poly.pdbx_seq_one_letter_code
_entity_poly.pdbx_strand_id
1 'polypeptide(L)'
;MLKESQHDAVKNFEAEGTPLENILFEWIMLRIHDAASALNVSTSTSIASMESLTNMACELIYFFLTSNDGDEIGIELKKMWIIARTRAIDAFSMILRYLLTKYETKCVPSLERICEKMEEEDEPNDYARQHTQGLENAVRETPLRTQADNANDPGYNRSFRRISAKILGNIYEQIIPALVAAKHTFDLAKCHYEYQKQMMTSIAIGKKLASMFTSTADVSKMKVFKVMNELAMKHDFGEKWSTLDYFKAMMELIIKSNCSEGWTTELGKITEEIVLMFDANNESPPVYASLKPELKNQFVVLIVQTLTQLYQKVQTIIEIKLGMNDEITDEFMTKICTTMRFITQVAAKVFDIDKSLLEEDEAVITNVVNMLSVLYATMTVVTKRFNVLMNSKIPLDDWESLQILSNLSGNEINTIVNATKGNFGTKKYIVPEKKKKTTKSNDSKMIETKAKRDEKLFSKYEKDLESYAVELILLSEKYGTEDRPLKLPANENRANRDFQLSTTTGTKRKQGPEFLESSSSDSSDSEIEVD
;
A
#
# COMPACT_ATOMS: atom_id res chain seq x y z
N MET A 1 4.06 37.01 -32.25
CA MET A 1 4.49 35.79 -31.50
C MET A 1 3.54 34.59 -31.67
N LEU A 2 2.35 34.51 -31.04
CA LEU A 2 1.46 33.32 -31.18
C LEU A 2 0.83 33.14 -32.58
N LYS A 3 0.64 34.23 -33.34
CA LYS A 3 0.12 34.19 -34.72
C LYS A 3 1.20 33.88 -35.78
N GLU A 4 2.46 34.22 -35.51
CA GLU A 4 3.58 33.96 -36.43
C GLU A 4 4.02 32.49 -36.34
N SER A 5 4.11 31.91 -35.14
CA SER A 5 4.44 30.48 -35.01
C SER A 5 3.35 29.55 -35.56
N GLN A 6 2.11 30.03 -35.67
CA GLN A 6 0.99 29.30 -36.29
C GLN A 6 1.07 29.30 -37.81
N HIS A 7 1.56 30.39 -38.42
CA HIS A 7 1.71 30.48 -39.86
C HIS A 7 2.87 29.61 -40.36
N ASP A 8 3.96 29.54 -39.59
CA ASP A 8 5.15 28.76 -39.94
C ASP A 8 4.92 27.26 -39.74
N ALA A 9 4.13 26.85 -38.73
CA ALA A 9 3.75 25.45 -38.55
C ALA A 9 2.92 24.93 -39.73
N VAL A 10 1.89 25.68 -40.16
CA VAL A 10 1.03 25.28 -41.29
C VAL A 10 1.82 25.17 -42.60
N LYS A 11 2.76 26.10 -42.85
CA LYS A 11 3.63 26.04 -44.04
C LYS A 11 4.60 24.86 -44.05
N ASN A 12 5.13 24.47 -42.88
CA ASN A 12 6.02 23.32 -42.78
C ASN A 12 5.29 21.99 -43.04
N PHE A 13 4.02 21.87 -42.65
CA PHE A 13 3.22 20.66 -42.90
C PHE A 13 2.71 20.56 -44.35
N GLU A 14 2.40 21.68 -45.01
CA GLU A 14 2.09 21.71 -46.45
C GLU A 14 3.27 21.24 -47.32
N ALA A 15 4.51 21.49 -46.86
CA ALA A 15 5.73 21.05 -47.55
C ALA A 15 5.98 19.53 -47.47
N GLU A 16 5.37 18.82 -46.51
CA GLU A 16 5.55 17.38 -46.27
C GLU A 16 4.43 16.51 -46.89
N GLY A 17 3.46 17.11 -47.59
CA GLY A 17 2.37 16.39 -48.25
C GLY A 17 1.31 15.82 -47.30
N THR A 18 1.23 16.33 -46.07
CA THR A 18 0.21 15.92 -45.09
C THR A 18 -1.14 16.57 -45.45
N PRO A 19 -2.24 15.81 -45.57
CA PRO A 19 -3.57 16.38 -45.86
C PRO A 19 -3.98 17.48 -44.86
N LEU A 20 -4.56 18.57 -45.35
CA LEU A 20 -5.00 19.70 -44.51
C LEU A 20 -5.96 19.28 -43.39
N GLU A 21 -6.79 18.28 -43.65
CA GLU A 21 -7.74 17.70 -42.70
C GLU A 21 -7.05 17.13 -41.46
N ASN A 22 -5.87 16.52 -41.63
CA ASN A 22 -5.08 15.92 -40.57
C ASN A 22 -4.46 17.00 -39.66
N ILE A 23 -3.96 18.08 -40.25
CA ILE A 23 -3.41 19.24 -39.52
C ILE A 23 -4.51 19.93 -38.71
N LEU A 24 -5.67 20.14 -39.33
CA LEU A 24 -6.83 20.74 -38.68
C LEU A 24 -7.30 19.89 -37.51
N PHE A 25 -7.37 18.57 -37.70
CA PHE A 25 -7.74 17.63 -36.66
C PHE A 25 -6.77 17.66 -35.47
N GLU A 26 -5.46 17.61 -35.72
CA GLU A 26 -4.46 17.70 -34.65
C GLU A 26 -4.59 19.02 -33.86
N TRP A 27 -4.79 20.13 -34.58
CA TRP A 27 -4.97 21.45 -33.99
C TRP A 27 -6.22 21.52 -33.10
N ILE A 28 -7.36 20.96 -33.56
CA ILE A 28 -8.59 20.88 -32.77
C ILE A 28 -8.33 20.11 -31.47
N MET A 29 -7.69 18.94 -31.54
CA MET A 29 -7.38 18.13 -30.35
C MET A 29 -6.45 18.85 -29.38
N LEU A 30 -5.47 19.59 -29.90
CA LEU A 30 -4.60 20.42 -29.06
C LEU A 30 -5.41 21.52 -28.34
N ARG A 31 -6.33 22.20 -29.04
CA ARG A 31 -7.17 23.24 -28.44
C ARG A 31 -8.10 22.70 -27.37
N ILE A 32 -8.69 21.52 -27.59
CA ILE A 32 -9.53 20.86 -26.59
C ILE A 32 -8.69 20.52 -25.35
N HIS A 33 -7.50 19.94 -25.54
CA HIS A 33 -6.59 19.64 -24.44
C HIS A 33 -6.18 20.90 -23.66
N ASP A 34 -5.78 21.98 -24.34
CA ASP A 34 -5.42 23.24 -23.69
C ASP A 34 -6.59 23.82 -22.89
N ALA A 35 -7.80 23.79 -23.46
CA ALA A 35 -9.01 24.24 -22.78
C ALA A 35 -9.33 23.39 -21.53
N ALA A 36 -9.18 22.07 -21.62
CA ALA A 36 -9.34 21.16 -20.48
C ALA A 36 -8.28 21.40 -19.39
N SER A 37 -7.04 21.69 -19.78
CA SER A 37 -5.94 21.99 -18.84
C SER A 37 -6.12 23.30 -18.08
N ALA A 38 -6.87 24.25 -18.66
CA ALA A 38 -7.21 25.51 -18.04
C ALA A 38 -8.37 25.39 -17.01
N LEU A 39 -9.02 24.23 -16.91
CA LEU A 39 -10.07 23.99 -15.93
C LEU A 39 -9.49 24.00 -14.50
N ASN A 40 -9.77 25.08 -13.76
CA ASN A 40 -9.30 25.24 -12.39
C ASN A 40 -10.46 25.20 -11.39
N VAL A 41 -10.38 24.30 -10.40
CA VAL A 41 -11.41 24.12 -9.37
C VAL A 41 -11.48 25.34 -8.44
N SER A 42 -10.37 26.06 -8.27
CA SER A 42 -10.22 27.16 -7.30
C SER A 42 -10.92 28.48 -7.67
N THR A 43 -11.35 28.68 -8.91
CA THR A 43 -12.08 29.90 -9.30
C THR A 43 -13.54 29.82 -8.87
N SER A 44 -14.08 30.84 -8.19
CA SER A 44 -15.48 30.84 -7.73
C SER A 44 -16.48 30.84 -8.90
N THR A 45 -16.09 31.34 -10.06
CA THR A 45 -16.85 31.26 -11.31
C THR A 45 -16.59 29.93 -12.02
N SER A 46 -17.68 29.23 -12.35
CA SER A 46 -17.67 28.09 -13.28
C SER A 46 -17.29 28.61 -14.67
N ILE A 47 -16.18 28.12 -15.22
CA ILE A 47 -15.67 28.51 -16.54
C ILE A 47 -16.47 27.82 -17.66
N ALA A 48 -17.12 26.68 -17.36
CA ALA A 48 -17.91 25.90 -18.31
C ALA A 48 -19.10 25.22 -17.60
N SER A 49 -20.24 25.09 -18.29
CA SER A 49 -21.41 24.39 -17.76
C SER A 49 -21.15 22.88 -17.63
N MET A 50 -21.78 22.24 -16.63
CA MET A 50 -21.66 20.80 -16.38
C MET A 50 -22.07 19.96 -17.61
N GLU A 51 -23.14 20.38 -18.30
CA GLU A 51 -23.63 19.71 -19.52
C GLU A 51 -22.62 19.78 -20.67
N SER A 52 -22.01 20.95 -20.92
CA SER A 52 -20.98 21.11 -21.95
C SER A 52 -19.76 20.23 -21.68
N LEU A 53 -19.30 20.20 -20.42
CA LEU A 53 -18.21 19.32 -19.99
C LEU A 53 -18.57 17.84 -20.13
N THR A 54 -19.82 17.46 -19.83
CA THR A 54 -20.30 16.08 -19.99
C THR A 54 -20.28 15.67 -21.45
N ASN A 55 -20.86 16.49 -22.34
CA ASN A 55 -20.86 16.23 -23.77
C ASN A 55 -19.43 16.08 -24.29
N MET A 56 -18.53 17.01 -23.91
CA MET A 56 -17.13 16.94 -24.31
C MET A 56 -16.44 15.67 -23.78
N ALA A 57 -16.69 15.26 -22.54
CA ALA A 57 -16.15 14.02 -21.99
C ALA A 57 -16.65 12.78 -22.76
N CYS A 58 -17.93 12.74 -23.13
CA CYS A 58 -18.52 11.68 -23.94
C CYS A 58 -17.86 11.59 -25.33
N GLU A 59 -17.69 12.71 -26.02
CA GLU A 59 -17.03 12.72 -27.35
C GLU A 59 -15.55 12.32 -27.25
N LEU A 60 -14.83 12.77 -26.22
CA LEU A 60 -13.42 12.44 -26.02
C LEU A 60 -13.19 10.97 -25.69
N ILE A 61 -14.05 10.38 -24.83
CA ILE A 61 -13.91 8.95 -24.50
C ILE A 61 -14.34 8.09 -25.68
N TYR A 62 -15.39 8.48 -26.40
CA TYR A 62 -15.80 7.81 -27.64
C TYR A 62 -14.65 7.81 -28.64
N PHE A 63 -14.09 8.98 -28.96
CA PHE A 63 -12.95 9.11 -29.87
C PHE A 63 -11.73 8.26 -29.44
N PHE A 64 -11.48 8.18 -28.13
CA PHE A 64 -10.39 7.37 -27.60
C PHE A 64 -10.63 5.87 -27.81
N LEU A 65 -11.87 5.41 -27.65
CA LEU A 65 -12.27 4.01 -27.77
C LEU A 65 -12.40 3.54 -29.22
N THR A 66 -12.82 4.42 -30.14
CA THR A 66 -13.02 4.08 -31.55
C THR A 66 -11.76 3.48 -32.15
N SER A 67 -11.78 2.19 -32.48
CA SER A 67 -10.66 1.48 -33.10
C SER A 67 -10.33 2.06 -34.49
N ASN A 68 -9.05 2.05 -34.86
CA ASN A 68 -8.61 2.48 -36.19
C ASN A 68 -7.63 1.43 -36.71
N ASP A 69 -8.03 0.17 -36.57
CA ASP A 69 -7.23 -1.02 -36.91
C ASP A 69 -7.24 -1.32 -38.41
N GLY A 70 -7.44 -0.29 -39.24
CA GLY A 70 -7.19 -0.38 -40.66
C GLY A 70 -5.70 -0.63 -40.91
N ASP A 71 -5.34 -1.86 -41.29
CA ASP A 71 -4.00 -2.25 -41.69
C ASP A 71 -3.45 -1.40 -42.86
N GLU A 72 -4.33 -0.72 -43.60
CA GLU A 72 -4.02 0.09 -44.77
C GLU A 72 -3.58 1.54 -44.47
N ILE A 73 -3.59 1.97 -43.21
CA ILE A 73 -3.17 3.33 -42.85
C ILE A 73 -1.64 3.40 -42.69
N GLY A 74 -0.99 4.32 -43.44
CA GLY A 74 0.45 4.57 -43.35
C GLY A 74 0.92 4.96 -41.93
N ILE A 75 2.17 4.63 -41.61
CA ILE A 75 2.76 4.77 -40.26
C ILE A 75 2.68 6.21 -39.72
N GLU A 76 2.90 7.22 -40.57
CA GLU A 76 2.82 8.63 -40.15
C GLU A 76 1.39 9.04 -39.75
N LEU A 77 0.37 8.57 -40.48
CA LEU A 77 -1.01 8.83 -40.11
C LEU A 77 -1.37 8.09 -38.80
N LYS A 78 -0.90 6.84 -38.63
CA LYS A 78 -1.06 6.10 -37.36
C LYS A 78 -0.45 6.86 -36.17
N LYS A 79 0.73 7.44 -36.33
CA LYS A 79 1.40 8.25 -35.30
C LYS A 79 0.59 9.48 -34.90
N MET A 80 0.04 10.22 -35.87
CA MET A 80 -0.81 11.37 -35.58
C MET A 80 -2.08 10.99 -34.82
N TRP A 81 -2.73 9.88 -35.22
CA TRP A 81 -3.89 9.32 -34.50
C TRP A 81 -3.57 8.93 -33.05
N ILE A 82 -2.42 8.30 -32.84
CA ILE A 82 -1.91 7.95 -31.50
C ILE A 82 -1.72 9.21 -30.63
N ILE A 83 -1.12 10.27 -31.18
CA ILE A 83 -0.93 11.54 -30.46
C ILE A 83 -2.28 12.18 -30.12
N ALA A 84 -3.22 12.18 -31.06
CA ALA A 84 -4.57 12.70 -30.84
C ALA A 84 -5.32 11.93 -29.74
N ARG A 85 -5.28 10.59 -29.75
CA ARG A 85 -5.86 9.75 -28.68
C ARG A 85 -5.24 10.03 -27.32
N THR A 86 -3.93 10.24 -27.27
CA THR A 86 -3.23 10.65 -26.05
C THR A 86 -3.77 11.97 -25.50
N ARG A 87 -3.96 12.97 -26.37
CA ARG A 87 -4.57 14.25 -25.97
C ARG A 87 -6.02 14.07 -25.54
N ALA A 88 -6.76 13.17 -26.18
CA ALA A 88 -8.16 12.91 -25.86
C ALA A 88 -8.33 12.36 -24.44
N ILE A 89 -7.59 11.30 -24.10
CA ILE A 89 -7.70 10.66 -22.78
C ILE A 89 -7.19 11.58 -21.66
N ASP A 90 -6.18 12.40 -21.93
CA ASP A 90 -5.71 13.43 -21.00
C ASP A 90 -6.77 14.50 -20.75
N ALA A 91 -7.35 15.05 -21.82
CA ALA A 91 -8.41 16.05 -21.70
C ALA A 91 -9.64 15.47 -20.97
N PHE A 92 -10.02 14.23 -21.29
CA PHE A 92 -11.07 13.49 -20.59
C PHE A 92 -10.77 13.36 -19.09
N SER A 93 -9.55 12.94 -18.73
CA SER A 93 -9.10 12.84 -17.33
C SER A 93 -9.21 14.18 -16.59
N MET A 94 -8.82 15.29 -17.23
CA MET A 94 -8.92 16.64 -16.64
C MET A 94 -10.38 17.05 -16.42
N ILE A 95 -11.24 16.85 -17.43
CA ILE A 95 -12.67 17.14 -17.34
C ILE A 95 -13.33 16.29 -16.26
N LEU A 96 -13.04 14.99 -16.22
CA LEU A 96 -13.59 14.08 -15.21
C LEU A 96 -13.16 14.48 -13.81
N ARG A 97 -11.89 14.83 -13.59
CA ARG A 97 -11.42 15.36 -12.29
C ARG A 97 -12.14 16.65 -11.92
N TYR A 98 -12.34 17.55 -12.88
CA TYR A 98 -13.09 18.78 -12.65
C TYR A 98 -14.54 18.49 -12.27
N LEU A 99 -15.21 17.59 -12.98
CA LEU A 99 -16.58 17.17 -12.67
C LEU A 99 -16.70 16.59 -11.26
N LEU A 100 -15.80 15.66 -10.91
CA LEU A 100 -15.78 15.00 -9.60
C LEU A 100 -15.46 15.96 -8.44
N THR A 101 -14.68 17.02 -8.69
CA THR A 101 -14.23 17.94 -7.62
C THR A 101 -15.13 19.17 -7.51
N LYS A 102 -15.58 19.74 -8.64
CA LYS A 102 -16.40 20.96 -8.69
C LYS A 102 -17.88 20.67 -8.48
N TYR A 103 -18.38 19.57 -9.05
CA TYR A 103 -19.78 19.18 -9.05
C TYR A 103 -20.02 17.90 -8.26
N GLU A 104 -19.25 17.69 -7.19
CA GLU A 104 -19.20 16.44 -6.41
C GLU A 104 -20.59 15.83 -6.20
N THR A 105 -21.57 16.59 -5.70
CA THR A 105 -22.94 16.12 -5.41
C THR A 105 -23.90 16.08 -6.60
N LYS A 106 -23.51 16.59 -7.77
CA LYS A 106 -24.36 16.72 -8.97
C LYS A 106 -23.82 15.97 -10.19
N CYS A 107 -22.62 15.38 -10.09
CA CYS A 107 -21.96 14.76 -11.22
C CYS A 107 -22.51 13.38 -11.61
N VAL A 108 -23.40 12.76 -10.81
CA VAL A 108 -23.92 11.41 -11.08
C VAL A 108 -24.55 11.26 -12.48
N PRO A 109 -25.50 12.12 -12.91
CA PRO A 109 -26.06 12.01 -14.26
C PRO A 109 -25.02 12.19 -15.37
N SER A 110 -24.01 13.02 -15.14
CA SER A 110 -22.88 13.17 -16.08
C SER A 110 -22.07 11.88 -16.18
N LEU A 111 -21.80 11.22 -15.05
CA LEU A 111 -21.09 9.95 -15.02
C LEU A 111 -21.93 8.82 -15.66
N GLU A 112 -23.25 8.80 -15.45
CA GLU A 112 -24.15 7.84 -16.12
C GLU A 112 -24.02 7.96 -17.63
N ARG A 113 -24.13 9.18 -18.15
CA ARG A 113 -24.04 9.43 -19.59
C ARG A 113 -22.66 9.13 -20.17
N ILE A 114 -21.58 9.41 -19.43
CA ILE A 114 -20.23 9.00 -19.83
C ILE A 114 -20.13 7.47 -19.87
N CYS A 115 -20.68 6.79 -18.86
CA CYS A 115 -20.67 5.34 -18.79
C CYS A 115 -21.44 4.69 -19.94
N GLU A 116 -22.66 5.18 -20.22
CA GLU A 116 -23.47 4.75 -21.36
C GLU A 116 -22.70 4.91 -22.67
N LYS A 117 -22.01 6.05 -22.84
CA LYS A 117 -21.20 6.29 -24.04
C LYS A 117 -20.02 5.33 -24.19
N MET A 118 -19.42 4.88 -23.09
CA MET A 118 -18.37 3.85 -23.12
C MET A 118 -18.92 2.46 -23.49
N GLU A 119 -20.20 2.20 -23.20
CA GLU A 119 -20.88 0.94 -23.51
C GLU A 119 -21.42 0.91 -24.98
N GLU A 120 -21.49 2.05 -25.67
CA GLU A 120 -22.04 2.17 -27.05
C GLU A 120 -21.17 1.54 -28.15
N GLU A 121 -19.87 1.31 -27.93
CA GLU A 121 -18.96 0.74 -28.95
C GLU A 121 -18.83 -0.79 -28.94
N ASP A 122 -19.48 -1.51 -28.00
CA ASP A 122 -19.43 -2.97 -27.96
C ASP A 122 -20.57 -3.60 -28.79
N GLU A 123 -20.27 -4.05 -30.03
CA GLU A 123 -20.75 -5.38 -30.42
C GLU A 123 -20.09 -6.39 -29.45
N PRO A 124 -20.86 -7.35 -28.89
CA PRO A 124 -20.57 -7.90 -27.57
C PRO A 124 -19.32 -8.78 -27.57
N ASN A 125 -18.27 -8.35 -26.86
CA ASN A 125 -17.23 -9.25 -26.40
C ASN A 125 -17.72 -9.94 -25.11
N ASP A 126 -18.17 -11.20 -25.21
CA ASP A 126 -18.80 -11.98 -24.13
C ASP A 126 -17.95 -12.06 -22.83
N TYR A 127 -16.65 -11.81 -22.92
CA TYR A 127 -15.73 -11.76 -21.78
C TYR A 127 -15.98 -10.53 -20.87
N ALA A 128 -16.26 -9.35 -21.44
CA ALA A 128 -16.53 -8.14 -20.65
C ALA A 128 -17.84 -8.25 -19.86
N ARG A 129 -18.89 -8.84 -20.46
CA ARG A 129 -20.21 -9.02 -19.82
C ARG A 129 -20.17 -9.92 -18.58
N GLN A 130 -19.37 -10.99 -18.59
CA GLN A 130 -19.31 -11.92 -17.45
C GLN A 130 -18.64 -11.29 -16.21
N HIS A 131 -17.66 -10.39 -16.42
CA HIS A 131 -16.94 -9.73 -15.32
C HIS A 131 -17.62 -8.43 -14.83
N THR A 132 -18.19 -7.62 -15.73
CA THR A 132 -19.03 -6.46 -15.33
C THR A 132 -20.31 -6.89 -14.61
N GLN A 133 -20.98 -7.99 -15.01
CA GLN A 133 -22.13 -8.52 -14.24
C GLN A 133 -21.73 -8.93 -12.82
N GLY A 134 -20.52 -9.46 -12.62
CA GLY A 134 -19.98 -9.75 -11.31
C GLY A 134 -19.87 -8.49 -10.44
N LEU A 135 -19.39 -7.39 -11.01
CA LEU A 135 -19.29 -6.09 -10.34
C LEU A 135 -20.69 -5.51 -10.01
N GLU A 136 -21.61 -5.56 -10.98
CA GLU A 136 -22.98 -5.05 -10.86
C GLU A 136 -23.81 -5.80 -9.82
N ASN A 137 -23.72 -7.13 -9.77
CA ASN A 137 -24.49 -7.96 -8.84
C ASN A 137 -24.05 -7.75 -7.39
N ALA A 138 -22.77 -7.53 -7.11
CA ALA A 138 -22.34 -7.22 -5.75
C ALA A 138 -22.69 -5.81 -5.27
N VAL A 139 -22.79 -4.84 -6.19
CA VAL A 139 -23.32 -3.51 -5.86
C VAL A 139 -24.82 -3.60 -5.54
N ARG A 140 -25.56 -4.55 -6.15
CA ARG A 140 -26.96 -4.85 -5.80
C ARG A 140 -27.10 -5.56 -4.45
N GLU A 141 -26.16 -6.45 -4.10
CA GLU A 141 -26.27 -7.33 -2.92
C GLU A 141 -25.74 -6.76 -1.61
N THR A 142 -25.13 -5.57 -1.58
CA THR A 142 -24.59 -5.01 -0.32
C THR A 142 -25.72 -4.36 0.52
N PRO A 143 -26.16 -4.94 1.67
CA PRO A 143 -27.16 -4.32 2.53
C PRO A 143 -26.48 -3.21 3.35
N LEU A 144 -26.98 -1.97 3.27
CA LEU A 144 -26.50 -0.89 4.13
C LEU A 144 -27.27 -0.92 5.46
N ARG A 145 -26.56 -1.23 6.55
CA ARG A 145 -26.97 -0.76 7.88
C ARG A 145 -26.97 0.76 7.87
N THR A 146 -28.13 1.33 8.19
CA THR A 146 -28.44 2.75 8.29
C THR A 146 -27.62 3.44 9.39
N GLN A 147 -26.96 4.56 9.06
CA GLN A 147 -26.86 5.74 9.93
C GLN A 147 -26.33 6.98 9.16
N ALA A 148 -26.93 8.14 9.48
CA ALA A 148 -26.86 9.47 8.86
C ALA A 148 -25.58 10.25 9.28
N ASP A 149 -25.12 11.39 8.72
CA ASP A 149 -25.82 12.62 8.32
C ASP A 149 -25.32 13.32 7.02
N ASN A 150 -26.29 13.92 6.32
CA ASN A 150 -26.26 15.13 5.48
C ASN A 150 -25.30 15.30 4.28
N ALA A 151 -24.60 14.25 3.85
CA ALA A 151 -24.25 13.97 2.44
C ALA A 151 -24.99 12.70 1.94
N ASN A 152 -26.08 12.38 2.64
CA ASN A 152 -26.63 11.04 2.80
C ASN A 152 -28.02 10.92 2.18
N ASP A 153 -28.12 11.07 0.86
CA ASP A 153 -29.11 10.27 0.14
C ASP A 153 -28.47 8.89 -0.11
N PRO A 154 -28.94 7.81 0.54
CA PRO A 154 -28.47 6.45 0.27
C PRO A 154 -28.60 6.09 -1.21
N GLY A 155 -29.58 6.68 -1.91
CA GLY A 155 -29.81 6.54 -3.34
C GLY A 155 -28.66 7.12 -4.17
N TYR A 156 -28.31 8.39 -3.94
CA TYR A 156 -27.17 9.04 -4.59
C TYR A 156 -25.86 8.26 -4.42
N ASN A 157 -25.52 7.89 -3.18
CA ASN A 157 -24.30 7.13 -2.89
C ASN A 157 -24.32 5.73 -3.52
N ARG A 158 -25.51 5.13 -3.70
CA ARG A 158 -25.64 3.84 -4.39
C ARG A 158 -25.44 4.00 -5.90
N SER A 159 -26.10 4.97 -6.53
CA SER A 159 -25.95 5.25 -7.97
C SER A 159 -24.52 5.62 -8.31
N PHE A 160 -23.93 6.59 -7.60
CA PHE A 160 -22.53 7.00 -7.80
C PHE A 160 -21.56 5.82 -7.68
N ARG A 161 -21.72 4.96 -6.67
CA ARG A 161 -20.90 3.74 -6.53
C ARG A 161 -21.06 2.79 -7.70
N ARG A 162 -22.30 2.54 -8.14
CA ARG A 162 -22.59 1.65 -9.27
C ARG A 162 -21.92 2.16 -10.55
N ILE A 163 -22.06 3.45 -10.84
CA ILE A 163 -21.53 4.05 -12.07
C ILE A 163 -20.01 4.13 -12.03
N SER A 164 -19.44 4.57 -10.90
CA SER A 164 -17.99 4.61 -10.73
C SER A 164 -17.38 3.21 -10.87
N ALA A 165 -18.05 2.18 -10.35
CA ALA A 165 -17.63 0.79 -10.51
C ALA A 165 -17.71 0.34 -11.97
N LYS A 166 -18.76 0.70 -12.72
CA LYS A 166 -18.86 0.43 -14.18
C LYS A 166 -17.74 1.12 -14.96
N ILE A 167 -17.51 2.41 -14.75
CA ILE A 167 -16.43 3.15 -15.42
C ILE A 167 -15.06 2.54 -15.08
N LEU A 168 -14.84 2.16 -13.82
CA LEU A 168 -13.64 1.43 -13.41
C LEU A 168 -13.52 0.07 -14.11
N GLY A 169 -14.62 -0.66 -14.23
CA GLY A 169 -14.72 -1.88 -15.04
C GLY A 169 -14.24 -1.63 -16.46
N ASN A 170 -14.80 -0.64 -17.17
CA ASN A 170 -14.38 -0.35 -18.54
C ASN A 170 -12.89 0.06 -18.64
N ILE A 171 -12.37 0.82 -17.66
CA ILE A 171 -10.94 1.20 -17.65
C ILE A 171 -10.04 -0.04 -17.51
N TYR A 172 -10.30 -0.88 -16.52
CA TYR A 172 -9.42 -2.00 -16.20
C TYR A 172 -9.69 -3.22 -17.08
N GLU A 173 -10.94 -3.51 -17.45
CA GLU A 173 -11.32 -4.70 -18.21
C GLU A 173 -11.27 -4.49 -19.73
N GLN A 174 -11.36 -3.25 -20.22
CA GLN A 174 -11.35 -2.97 -21.67
C GLN A 174 -10.16 -2.10 -22.09
N ILE A 175 -10.04 -0.89 -21.54
CA ILE A 175 -9.05 0.10 -22.00
C ILE A 175 -7.61 -0.38 -21.77
N ILE A 176 -7.28 -0.80 -20.54
CA ILE A 176 -5.91 -1.22 -20.22
C ILE A 176 -5.49 -2.47 -21.02
N PRO A 177 -6.29 -3.54 -21.10
CA PRO A 177 -6.01 -4.68 -21.98
C PRO A 177 -5.82 -4.28 -23.44
N ALA A 178 -6.68 -3.42 -23.98
CA ALA A 178 -6.57 -2.95 -25.36
C ALA A 178 -5.26 -2.18 -25.60
N LEU A 179 -4.86 -1.31 -24.66
CA LEU A 179 -3.57 -0.62 -24.72
C LEU A 179 -2.40 -1.61 -24.69
N VAL A 180 -2.43 -2.60 -23.78
CA VAL A 180 -1.39 -3.65 -23.72
C VAL A 180 -1.32 -4.42 -25.03
N ALA A 181 -2.45 -4.83 -25.60
CA ALA A 181 -2.50 -5.55 -26.88
C ALA A 181 -1.96 -4.68 -28.03
N ALA A 182 -2.23 -3.37 -28.00
CA ALA A 182 -1.76 -2.42 -28.99
C ALA A 182 -0.27 -2.03 -28.85
N LYS A 183 0.44 -2.45 -27.79
CA LYS A 183 1.84 -2.06 -27.51
C LYS A 183 2.76 -2.21 -28.72
N HIS A 184 2.66 -3.34 -29.44
CA HIS A 184 3.45 -3.58 -30.66
C HIS A 184 3.19 -2.53 -31.76
N THR A 185 1.94 -2.06 -31.90
CA THR A 185 1.58 -1.00 -32.85
C THR A 185 2.23 0.33 -32.46
N PHE A 186 2.28 0.67 -31.17
CA PHE A 186 3.02 1.84 -30.69
C PHE A 186 4.52 1.71 -30.92
N ASP A 187 5.07 0.51 -30.74
CA ASP A 187 6.49 0.23 -30.97
C ASP A 187 6.86 0.41 -32.46
N LEU A 188 6.04 -0.13 -33.37
CA LEU A 188 6.20 0.06 -34.81
C LEU A 188 6.10 1.54 -35.22
N ALA A 189 5.20 2.30 -34.60
CA ALA A 189 5.02 3.73 -34.85
C ALA A 189 6.06 4.63 -34.14
N LYS A 190 6.96 4.05 -33.32
CA LYS A 190 7.92 4.76 -32.46
C LYS A 190 7.25 5.76 -31.51
N CYS A 191 6.08 5.39 -30.96
CA CYS A 191 5.24 6.21 -30.08
C CYS A 191 5.21 5.68 -28.63
N HIS A 192 6.37 5.24 -28.11
CA HIS A 192 6.43 4.65 -26.77
C HIS A 192 6.00 5.62 -25.66
N TYR A 193 6.27 6.92 -25.83
CA TYR A 193 5.87 7.96 -24.89
C TYR A 193 4.34 8.11 -24.82
N GLU A 194 3.67 8.10 -25.96
CA GLU A 194 2.21 8.19 -26.06
C GLU A 194 1.54 6.96 -25.44
N TYR A 195 2.05 5.75 -25.71
CA TYR A 195 1.58 4.52 -25.05
C TYR A 195 1.62 4.66 -23.53
N GLN A 196 2.78 5.04 -22.98
CA GLN A 196 2.93 5.22 -21.54
C GLN A 196 1.98 6.27 -21.00
N LYS A 197 1.84 7.39 -21.69
CA LYS A 197 0.99 8.50 -21.25
C LYS A 197 -0.48 8.07 -21.22
N GLN A 198 -0.96 7.36 -22.23
CA GLN A 198 -2.31 6.80 -22.25
C GLN A 198 -2.53 5.78 -21.12
N MET A 199 -1.57 4.88 -20.89
CA MET A 199 -1.62 3.91 -19.79
C MET A 199 -1.67 4.62 -18.43
N MET A 200 -0.77 5.56 -18.21
CA MET A 200 -0.65 6.34 -16.98
C MET A 200 -1.89 7.18 -16.68
N THR A 201 -2.46 7.82 -17.71
CA THR A 201 -3.67 8.61 -17.57
C THR A 201 -4.87 7.72 -17.26
N SER A 202 -4.98 6.55 -17.90
CA SER A 202 -6.04 5.56 -17.61
C SER A 202 -5.96 5.06 -16.17
N ILE A 203 -4.77 4.70 -15.69
CA ILE A 203 -4.53 4.33 -14.29
C ILE A 203 -4.89 5.49 -13.35
N ALA A 204 -4.51 6.73 -13.70
CA ALA A 204 -4.81 7.90 -12.87
C ALA A 204 -6.31 8.20 -12.78
N ILE A 205 -7.06 8.00 -13.86
CA ILE A 205 -8.52 8.07 -13.85
C ILE A 205 -9.08 6.99 -12.91
N GLY A 206 -8.61 5.75 -13.05
CA GLY A 206 -9.01 4.64 -12.18
C GLY A 206 -8.73 4.92 -10.70
N LYS A 207 -7.53 5.40 -10.36
CA LYS A 207 -7.18 5.83 -9.00
C LYS A 207 -8.14 6.89 -8.47
N LYS A 208 -8.45 7.91 -9.28
CA LYS A 208 -9.34 9.01 -8.87
C LYS A 208 -10.75 8.50 -8.60
N LEU A 209 -11.33 7.70 -9.50
CA LEU A 209 -12.67 7.12 -9.32
C LEU A 209 -12.71 6.21 -8.10
N ALA A 210 -11.72 5.34 -7.93
CA ALA A 210 -11.66 4.45 -6.78
C ALA A 210 -11.47 5.20 -5.44
N SER A 211 -10.79 6.35 -5.46
CA SER A 211 -10.64 7.20 -4.27
C SER A 211 -11.95 7.82 -3.79
N MET A 212 -12.96 7.91 -4.66
CA MET A 212 -14.29 8.42 -4.31
C MET A 212 -15.17 7.34 -3.63
N PHE A 213 -14.72 6.07 -3.58
CA PHE A 213 -15.41 5.05 -2.81
C PHE A 213 -15.22 5.27 -1.31
N THR A 214 -16.33 5.40 -0.60
CA THR A 214 -16.34 5.43 0.88
C THR A 214 -15.69 4.17 1.47
N SER A 215 -15.22 4.25 2.72
CA SER A 215 -14.71 3.09 3.46
C SER A 215 -15.72 1.93 3.56
N THR A 216 -17.02 2.24 3.45
CA THR A 216 -18.11 1.26 3.46
C THR A 216 -18.31 0.49 2.14
N ALA A 217 -17.56 0.82 1.08
CA ALA A 217 -17.64 0.18 -0.23
C ALA A 217 -16.53 -0.87 -0.46
N ASP A 218 -16.14 -1.58 0.60
CA ASP A 218 -14.97 -2.46 0.58
C ASP A 218 -15.10 -3.64 -0.39
N VAL A 219 -16.31 -4.18 -0.58
CA VAL A 219 -16.59 -5.22 -1.58
C VAL A 219 -16.29 -4.73 -2.99
N SER A 220 -16.74 -3.52 -3.34
CA SER A 220 -16.49 -2.93 -4.66
C SER A 220 -15.01 -2.64 -4.88
N LYS A 221 -14.31 -2.10 -3.86
CA LYS A 221 -12.86 -1.88 -3.92
C LYS A 221 -12.10 -3.19 -4.14
N MET A 222 -12.47 -4.26 -3.43
CA MET A 222 -11.83 -5.57 -3.55
C MET A 222 -12.01 -6.16 -4.95
N LYS A 223 -13.17 -5.96 -5.58
CA LYS A 223 -13.38 -6.43 -6.95
C LYS A 223 -12.50 -5.68 -7.95
N VAL A 224 -12.45 -4.35 -7.85
CA VAL A 224 -11.54 -3.54 -8.68
C VAL A 224 -10.10 -4.01 -8.46
N PHE A 225 -9.70 -4.24 -7.22
CA PHE A 225 -8.37 -4.79 -6.90
C PHE A 225 -8.13 -6.15 -7.57
N LYS A 226 -9.09 -7.08 -7.52
CA LYS A 226 -8.95 -8.41 -8.16
C LYS A 226 -8.79 -8.30 -9.66
N VAL A 227 -9.58 -7.46 -10.32
CA VAL A 227 -9.41 -7.18 -11.76
C VAL A 227 -8.01 -6.63 -12.01
N MET A 228 -7.56 -5.68 -11.20
CA MET A 228 -6.21 -5.13 -11.35
C MET A 228 -5.11 -6.19 -11.15
N ASN A 229 -5.32 -7.07 -10.18
CA ASN A 229 -4.41 -8.17 -9.88
C ASN A 229 -4.32 -9.15 -11.04
N GLU A 230 -5.46 -9.55 -11.61
CA GLU A 230 -5.50 -10.44 -12.78
C GLU A 230 -4.79 -9.83 -14.00
N LEU A 231 -4.92 -8.52 -14.20
CA LEU A 231 -4.22 -7.83 -15.28
C LEU A 231 -2.71 -7.82 -15.06
N ALA A 232 -2.28 -7.53 -13.83
CA ALA A 232 -0.87 -7.57 -13.46
C ALA A 232 -0.26 -8.99 -13.59
N MET A 233 -1.09 -10.02 -13.43
CA MET A 233 -0.73 -11.42 -13.68
C MET A 233 -0.58 -11.74 -15.17
N LYS A 234 -1.52 -11.28 -15.99
CA LYS A 234 -1.62 -11.65 -17.42
C LYS A 234 -0.76 -10.79 -18.35
N HIS A 235 -0.42 -9.56 -17.96
CA HIS A 235 0.11 -8.56 -18.88
C HIS A 235 1.41 -7.91 -18.41
N ASP A 236 2.35 -7.71 -19.35
CA ASP A 236 3.48 -6.80 -19.17
C ASP A 236 3.06 -5.37 -19.53
N PHE A 237 2.99 -4.49 -18.53
CA PHE A 237 2.65 -3.07 -18.74
C PHE A 237 3.76 -2.27 -19.45
N GLY A 238 4.91 -2.87 -19.73
CA GLY A 238 5.99 -2.28 -20.51
C GLY A 238 6.97 -1.52 -19.63
N GLU A 239 6.96 -0.19 -19.68
CA GLU A 239 8.02 0.58 -19.03
C GLU A 239 7.91 0.63 -17.50
N LYS A 240 9.07 0.85 -16.87
CA LYS A 240 9.27 0.93 -15.42
C LYS A 240 8.21 1.76 -14.70
N TRP A 241 7.92 2.96 -15.21
CA TRP A 241 7.02 3.90 -14.54
C TRP A 241 5.56 3.45 -14.57
N SER A 242 5.11 2.92 -15.71
CA SER A 242 3.75 2.40 -15.87
C SER A 242 3.49 1.23 -14.91
N THR A 243 4.43 0.29 -14.81
CA THR A 243 4.33 -0.82 -13.86
C THR A 243 4.30 -0.32 -12.41
N LEU A 244 5.24 0.54 -12.02
CA LEU A 244 5.29 1.03 -10.63
C LEU A 244 4.04 1.82 -10.24
N ASP A 245 3.50 2.64 -11.13
CA ASP A 245 2.32 3.44 -10.83
C ASP A 245 1.03 2.60 -10.82
N TYR A 246 0.98 1.52 -11.60
CA TYR A 246 -0.05 0.50 -11.52
C TYR A 246 -0.06 -0.18 -10.15
N PHE A 247 1.08 -0.70 -9.70
CA PHE A 247 1.18 -1.31 -8.37
C PHE A 247 0.92 -0.30 -7.26
N LYS A 248 1.36 0.96 -7.38
CA LYS A 248 0.97 2.02 -6.44
C LYS A 248 -0.55 2.19 -6.37
N ALA A 249 -1.26 2.09 -7.50
CA ALA A 249 -2.73 2.14 -7.51
C ALA A 249 -3.34 1.00 -6.70
N MET A 250 -2.83 -0.21 -6.88
CA MET A 250 -3.26 -1.38 -6.12
C MET A 250 -2.99 -1.20 -4.62
N MET A 251 -1.82 -0.70 -4.24
CA MET A 251 -1.49 -0.44 -2.84
C MET A 251 -2.35 0.66 -2.20
N GLU A 252 -2.66 1.72 -2.95
CA GLU A 252 -3.58 2.77 -2.48
C GLU A 252 -4.98 2.22 -2.18
N LEU A 253 -5.47 1.24 -2.96
CA LEU A 253 -6.74 0.55 -2.67
C LEU A 253 -6.67 -0.20 -1.34
N ILE A 254 -5.58 -0.94 -1.11
CA ILE A 254 -5.34 -1.66 0.15
C ILE A 254 -5.31 -0.68 1.33
N ILE A 255 -4.58 0.43 1.23
CA ILE A 255 -4.49 1.45 2.29
C ILE A 255 -5.87 2.04 2.61
N LYS A 256 -6.71 2.25 1.59
CA LYS A 256 -8.08 2.80 1.72
C LYS A 256 -9.15 1.77 2.09
N SER A 257 -8.78 0.50 2.28
CA SER A 257 -9.71 -0.60 2.64
C SER A 257 -10.09 -0.62 4.13
N ASN A 258 -10.76 -1.65 4.62
CA ASN A 258 -10.94 -1.89 6.07
C ASN A 258 -9.79 -2.68 6.73
N CYS A 259 -8.72 -3.00 6.00
CA CYS A 259 -7.60 -3.83 6.48
C CYS A 259 -8.01 -5.24 6.95
N SER A 260 -9.11 -5.81 6.42
CA SER A 260 -9.51 -7.19 6.71
C SER A 260 -8.50 -8.21 6.18
N GLU A 261 -8.61 -9.44 6.69
CA GLU A 261 -7.79 -10.59 6.31
C GLU A 261 -7.68 -10.78 4.78
N GLY A 262 -8.77 -10.56 4.05
CA GLY A 262 -8.77 -10.67 2.59
C GLY A 262 -7.78 -9.71 1.92
N TRP A 263 -7.73 -8.45 2.36
CA TRP A 263 -6.82 -7.45 1.80
C TRP A 263 -5.36 -7.74 2.15
N THR A 264 -5.09 -8.15 3.39
CA THR A 264 -3.74 -8.51 3.82
C THR A 264 -3.26 -9.80 3.19
N THR A 265 -4.16 -10.74 2.89
CA THR A 265 -3.85 -11.98 2.16
C THR A 265 -3.40 -11.66 0.73
N GLU A 266 -4.14 -10.79 0.03
CA GLU A 266 -3.76 -10.36 -1.32
C GLU A 266 -2.44 -9.57 -1.33
N LEU A 267 -2.22 -8.68 -0.36
CA LEU A 267 -0.93 -8.01 -0.18
C LEU A 267 0.20 -9.03 0.09
N GLY A 268 -0.09 -10.06 0.87
CA GLY A 268 0.83 -11.15 1.19
C GLY A 268 1.27 -11.91 -0.05
N LYS A 269 0.35 -12.24 -0.98
CA LYS A 269 0.68 -12.90 -2.26
C LYS A 269 1.59 -12.04 -3.13
N ILE A 270 1.27 -10.75 -3.26
CA ILE A 270 2.13 -9.82 -4.01
C ILE A 270 3.52 -9.72 -3.37
N THR A 271 3.57 -9.71 -2.03
CA THR A 271 4.83 -9.66 -1.28
C THR A 271 5.67 -10.93 -1.51
N GLU A 272 5.06 -12.12 -1.49
CA GLU A 272 5.76 -13.38 -1.78
C GLU A 272 6.40 -13.36 -3.16
N GLU A 273 5.67 -12.92 -4.18
CA GLU A 273 6.20 -12.83 -5.54
C GLU A 273 7.35 -11.82 -5.65
N ILE A 274 7.26 -10.69 -4.93
CA ILE A 274 8.36 -9.72 -4.81
C ILE A 274 9.58 -10.35 -4.13
N VAL A 275 9.39 -11.11 -3.06
CA VAL A 275 10.47 -11.81 -2.34
C VAL A 275 11.14 -12.84 -3.26
N LEU A 276 10.35 -13.59 -4.04
CA LEU A 276 10.82 -14.59 -5.00
C LEU A 276 11.70 -14.00 -6.12
N MET A 277 11.59 -12.70 -6.43
CA MET A 277 12.51 -12.02 -7.36
C MET A 277 13.93 -11.83 -6.80
N PHE A 278 14.10 -11.98 -5.50
CA PHE A 278 15.42 -11.93 -4.86
C PHE A 278 16.09 -13.30 -4.76
N ASP A 279 15.35 -14.39 -4.96
CA ASP A 279 15.91 -15.73 -4.95
C ASP A 279 16.55 -16.05 -6.31
N ALA A 280 17.89 -16.04 -6.34
CA ALA A 280 18.66 -16.37 -7.53
C ALA A 280 18.47 -17.83 -8.01
N ASN A 281 17.96 -18.71 -7.16
CA ASN A 281 17.70 -20.11 -7.49
C ASN A 281 16.25 -20.35 -7.92
N ASN A 282 15.40 -19.33 -7.93
CA ASN A 282 14.02 -19.48 -8.36
C ASN A 282 13.94 -19.52 -9.90
N GLU A 283 13.79 -20.73 -10.43
CA GLU A 283 13.59 -20.97 -11.87
C GLU A 283 12.10 -20.89 -12.29
N SER A 284 11.19 -20.69 -11.34
CA SER A 284 9.76 -20.63 -11.63
C SER A 284 9.42 -19.34 -12.38
N PRO A 285 8.57 -19.40 -13.43
CA PRO A 285 8.10 -18.19 -14.08
C PRO A 285 7.32 -17.34 -13.05
N PRO A 286 7.48 -16.01 -13.05
CA PRO A 286 6.77 -15.15 -12.10
C PRO A 286 5.27 -15.25 -12.32
N VAL A 287 4.49 -15.30 -11.24
CA VAL A 287 3.02 -15.31 -11.32
C VAL A 287 2.51 -13.99 -11.90
N TYR A 288 3.27 -12.91 -11.68
CA TYR A 288 3.00 -11.60 -12.23
C TYR A 288 3.88 -11.30 -13.44
N ALA A 289 3.30 -11.39 -14.65
CA ALA A 289 3.98 -11.00 -15.89
C ALA A 289 4.47 -9.54 -15.88
N SER A 290 3.81 -8.68 -15.10
CA SER A 290 4.18 -7.26 -14.96
C SER A 290 5.37 -7.00 -14.03
N LEU A 291 5.71 -7.94 -13.14
CA LEU A 291 6.80 -7.73 -12.20
C LEU A 291 8.15 -7.99 -12.88
N LYS A 292 9.02 -6.98 -12.84
CA LYS A 292 10.33 -7.03 -13.50
C LYS A 292 11.46 -7.09 -12.47
N PRO A 293 12.43 -8.03 -12.58
CA PRO A 293 13.53 -8.16 -11.63
C PRO A 293 14.35 -6.88 -11.43
N GLU A 294 14.51 -6.06 -12.47
CA GLU A 294 15.20 -4.76 -12.39
C GLU A 294 14.47 -3.71 -11.53
N LEU A 295 13.22 -3.98 -11.12
CA LEU A 295 12.39 -3.12 -10.29
C LEU A 295 12.20 -3.63 -8.85
N LYS A 296 12.84 -4.76 -8.51
CA LYS A 296 12.62 -5.46 -7.23
C LYS A 296 12.76 -4.56 -6.00
N ASN A 297 13.77 -3.68 -5.98
CA ASN A 297 13.98 -2.73 -4.87
C ASN A 297 12.86 -1.69 -4.77
N GLN A 298 12.36 -1.18 -5.91
CA GLN A 298 11.25 -0.23 -5.92
C GLN A 298 9.95 -0.88 -5.45
N PHE A 299 9.73 -2.16 -5.77
CA PHE A 299 8.60 -2.91 -5.25
C PHE A 299 8.71 -3.16 -3.74
N VAL A 300 9.89 -3.50 -3.22
CA VAL A 300 10.12 -3.59 -1.76
C VAL A 300 9.80 -2.27 -1.08
N VAL A 301 10.32 -1.14 -1.60
CA VAL A 301 10.00 0.20 -1.07
C VAL A 301 8.49 0.44 -1.06
N LEU A 302 7.79 0.07 -2.15
CA LEU A 302 6.35 0.24 -2.25
C LEU A 302 5.58 -0.59 -1.21
N ILE A 303 5.94 -1.86 -1.00
CA ILE A 303 5.33 -2.72 0.03
C ILE A 303 5.60 -2.15 1.42
N VAL A 304 6.84 -1.77 1.72
CA VAL A 304 7.22 -1.23 3.02
C VAL A 304 6.50 0.10 3.32
N GLN A 305 6.32 0.96 2.33
CA GLN A 305 5.52 2.19 2.47
C GLN A 305 4.04 1.90 2.71
N THR A 306 3.52 0.85 2.08
CA THR A 306 2.14 0.39 2.25
C THR A 306 1.93 -0.12 3.68
N LEU A 307 2.80 -1.01 4.16
CA LEU A 307 2.79 -1.52 5.54
C LEU A 307 2.89 -0.38 6.57
N THR A 308 3.79 0.59 6.34
CA THR A 308 3.93 1.77 7.19
C THR A 308 2.60 2.52 7.35
N GLN A 309 1.89 2.77 6.24
CA GLN A 309 0.59 3.46 6.27
C GLN A 309 -0.51 2.62 6.94
N LEU A 310 -0.48 1.30 6.77
CA LEU A 310 -1.42 0.40 7.45
C LEU A 310 -1.23 0.42 8.97
N TYR A 311 0.01 0.40 9.47
CA TYR A 311 0.30 0.55 10.90
C TYR A 311 -0.13 1.91 11.44
N GLN A 312 0.18 3.00 10.74
CA GLN A 312 -0.27 4.35 11.11
C GLN A 312 -1.79 4.44 11.20
N LYS A 313 -2.50 3.79 10.27
CA LYS A 313 -3.96 3.75 10.29
C LYS A 313 -4.51 3.00 11.50
N VAL A 314 -3.90 1.88 11.90
CA VAL A 314 -4.26 1.19 13.15
C VAL A 314 -4.07 2.12 14.35
N GLN A 315 -2.93 2.83 14.42
CA GLN A 315 -2.67 3.80 15.46
C GLN A 315 -3.74 4.91 15.51
N THR A 316 -4.08 5.49 14.36
CA THR A 316 -5.13 6.52 14.26
C THR A 316 -6.51 6.00 14.72
N ILE A 317 -6.88 4.75 14.40
CA ILE A 317 -8.15 4.16 14.85
C ILE A 317 -8.19 4.07 16.39
N ILE A 318 -7.10 3.66 17.03
CA ILE A 318 -7.00 3.60 18.50
C ILE A 318 -7.10 5.01 19.09
N GLU A 319 -6.40 5.99 18.52
CA GLU A 319 -6.42 7.38 18.97
C GLU A 319 -7.81 8.02 18.86
N ILE A 320 -8.53 7.78 17.75
CA ILE A 320 -9.91 8.24 17.56
C ILE A 320 -10.82 7.62 18.62
N LYS A 321 -10.74 6.29 18.83
CA LYS A 321 -11.57 5.60 19.83
C LYS A 321 -11.37 6.18 21.23
N LEU A 322 -10.12 6.49 21.59
CA LEU A 322 -9.78 7.13 22.85
C LEU A 322 -10.28 8.57 22.95
N GLY A 323 -10.15 9.35 21.86
CA GLY A 323 -10.62 10.74 21.82
C GLY A 323 -12.14 10.88 21.95
N MET A 324 -12.89 9.84 21.57
CA MET A 324 -14.34 9.78 21.75
C MET A 324 -14.75 9.46 23.20
N ASN A 325 -13.81 9.14 24.10
CA ASN A 325 -14.07 8.62 25.44
C ASN A 325 -14.96 7.36 25.45
N ASP A 326 -14.94 6.60 24.35
CA ASP A 326 -15.65 5.34 24.27
C ASP A 326 -14.93 4.27 25.09
N GLU A 327 -15.71 3.34 25.66
CA GLU A 327 -15.16 2.17 26.33
C GLU A 327 -14.33 1.31 25.37
N ILE A 328 -13.13 0.93 25.80
CA ILE A 328 -12.30 -0.06 25.10
C ILE A 328 -12.76 -1.44 25.52
N THR A 329 -13.41 -2.14 24.60
CA THR A 329 -13.89 -3.52 24.80
C THR A 329 -12.90 -4.55 24.23
N ASP A 330 -13.01 -5.80 24.68
CA ASP A 330 -12.24 -6.91 24.10
C ASP A 330 -12.54 -7.10 22.62
N GLU A 331 -13.80 -6.95 22.19
CA GLU A 331 -14.17 -7.06 20.77
C GLU A 331 -13.41 -6.05 19.90
N PHE A 332 -13.29 -4.79 20.37
CA PHE A 332 -12.52 -3.78 19.68
C PHE A 332 -11.02 -4.12 19.65
N MET A 333 -10.45 -4.47 20.80
CA MET A 333 -9.02 -4.82 20.88
C MET A 333 -8.68 -6.08 20.09
N THR A 334 -9.60 -7.04 19.98
CA THR A 334 -9.45 -8.27 19.19
C THR A 334 -9.35 -7.92 17.71
N LYS A 335 -10.20 -7.01 17.21
CA LYS A 335 -10.10 -6.51 15.83
C LYS A 335 -8.76 -5.80 15.58
N ILE A 336 -8.31 -4.99 16.52
CA ILE A 336 -7.01 -4.29 16.43
C ILE A 336 -5.85 -5.29 16.40
N CYS A 337 -5.79 -6.22 17.35
CA CYS A 337 -4.69 -7.19 17.45
C CYS A 337 -4.68 -8.16 16.26
N THR A 338 -5.86 -8.58 15.79
CA THR A 338 -6.00 -9.42 14.58
C THR A 338 -5.50 -8.68 13.33
N THR A 339 -5.89 -7.41 13.17
CA THR A 339 -5.42 -6.58 12.05
C THR A 339 -3.90 -6.40 12.12
N MET A 340 -3.35 -6.10 13.29
CA MET A 340 -1.91 -6.01 13.51
C MET A 340 -1.19 -7.30 13.16
N ARG A 341 -1.73 -8.46 13.56
CA ARG A 341 -1.18 -9.77 13.23
C ARG A 341 -1.07 -9.96 11.72
N PHE A 342 -2.16 -9.70 10.98
CA PHE A 342 -2.14 -9.87 9.53
C PHE A 342 -1.15 -8.94 8.81
N ILE A 343 -1.06 -7.66 9.22
CA ILE A 343 -0.08 -6.72 8.65
C ILE A 343 1.35 -7.19 8.98
N THR A 344 1.59 -7.67 10.21
CA THR A 344 2.91 -8.12 10.68
C THR A 344 3.36 -9.41 9.98
N GLN A 345 2.43 -10.31 9.66
CA GLN A 345 2.72 -11.51 8.87
C GLN A 345 3.22 -11.15 7.46
N VAL A 346 2.61 -10.16 6.82
CA VAL A 346 3.12 -9.65 5.53
C VAL A 346 4.49 -9.00 5.69
N ALA A 347 4.66 -8.21 6.76
CA ALA A 347 5.96 -7.57 7.04
C ALA A 347 7.08 -8.59 7.27
N ALA A 348 6.80 -9.69 7.98
CA ALA A 348 7.77 -10.76 8.22
C ALA A 348 8.31 -11.35 6.92
N LYS A 349 7.47 -11.55 5.91
CA LYS A 349 7.89 -12.03 4.57
C LYS A 349 8.90 -11.11 3.89
N VAL A 350 8.77 -9.79 4.06
CA VAL A 350 9.75 -8.83 3.52
C VAL A 350 11.13 -9.04 4.16
N PHE A 351 11.17 -9.47 5.42
CA PHE A 351 12.41 -9.76 6.15
C PHE A 351 12.97 -11.17 5.89
N ASP A 352 12.26 -12.02 5.12
CA ASP A 352 12.81 -13.28 4.61
C ASP A 352 13.77 -13.06 3.42
N ILE A 353 13.79 -11.87 2.82
CA ILE A 353 14.75 -11.52 1.76
C ILE A 353 16.17 -11.55 2.32
N ASP A 354 17.10 -12.18 1.59
CA ASP A 354 18.52 -12.18 1.96
C ASP A 354 19.00 -10.74 2.19
N LYS A 355 19.45 -10.51 3.42
CA LYS A 355 20.01 -9.26 3.92
C LYS A 355 20.98 -8.59 2.94
N SER A 356 21.90 -9.35 2.37
CA SER A 356 22.94 -8.81 1.49
C SER A 356 22.37 -8.09 0.26
N LEU A 357 21.17 -8.49 -0.16
CA LEU A 357 20.48 -7.91 -1.31
C LEU A 357 19.70 -6.63 -0.97
N LEU A 358 19.36 -6.42 0.30
CA LEU A 358 18.68 -5.21 0.78
C LEU A 358 19.68 -4.10 1.15
N GLU A 359 20.89 -4.46 1.54
CA GLU A 359 21.91 -3.52 2.03
C GLU A 359 22.55 -2.64 0.94
N GLU A 360 22.34 -2.98 -0.34
CA GLU A 360 22.90 -2.22 -1.47
C GLU A 360 22.09 -0.95 -1.80
N ASP A 361 20.83 -0.86 -1.37
CA ASP A 361 19.93 0.25 -1.72
C ASP A 361 19.50 1.05 -0.48
N GLU A 362 20.07 2.24 -0.37
CA GLU A 362 19.81 3.16 0.74
C GLU A 362 18.33 3.56 0.88
N ALA A 363 17.60 3.64 -0.24
CA ALA A 363 16.18 3.96 -0.20
C ALA A 363 15.39 2.81 0.45
N VAL A 364 15.77 1.56 0.17
CA VAL A 364 15.18 0.37 0.81
C VAL A 364 15.43 0.42 2.31
N ILE A 365 16.69 0.59 2.74
CA ILE A 365 17.07 0.67 4.17
C ILE A 365 16.27 1.76 4.90
N THR A 366 16.22 2.96 4.33
CA THR A 366 15.50 4.09 4.94
C THR A 366 14.02 3.79 5.16
N ASN A 367 13.36 3.19 4.16
CA ASN A 367 11.95 2.85 4.27
C ASN A 367 11.72 1.70 5.27
N VAL A 368 12.59 0.69 5.28
CA VAL A 368 12.52 -0.45 6.22
C VAL A 368 12.67 0.03 7.66
N VAL A 369 13.68 0.85 7.97
CA VAL A 369 13.89 1.39 9.33
C VAL A 369 12.72 2.28 9.75
N ASN A 370 12.18 3.10 8.85
CA ASN A 370 10.98 3.89 9.13
C ASN A 370 9.76 3.02 9.43
N MET A 371 9.55 1.95 8.66
CA MET A 371 8.45 1.00 8.88
C MET A 371 8.60 0.28 10.23
N LEU A 372 9.80 -0.15 10.58
CA LEU A 372 10.11 -0.76 11.88
C LEU A 372 9.80 0.19 13.04
N SER A 373 10.25 1.45 12.96
CA SER A 373 9.92 2.49 13.96
C SER A 373 8.41 2.64 14.13
N VAL A 374 7.65 2.70 13.03
CA VAL A 374 6.19 2.80 13.07
C VAL A 374 5.53 1.55 13.63
N LEU A 375 6.02 0.35 13.28
CA LEU A 375 5.54 -0.92 13.84
C LEU A 375 5.70 -0.93 15.37
N TYR A 376 6.91 -0.68 15.89
CA TYR A 376 7.15 -0.71 17.33
C TYR A 376 6.42 0.40 18.09
N ALA A 377 6.30 1.59 17.50
CA ALA A 377 5.47 2.66 18.06
C ALA A 377 3.98 2.23 18.16
N THR A 378 3.45 1.59 17.11
CA THR A 378 2.07 1.09 17.09
C THR A 378 1.88 -0.03 18.13
N MET A 379 2.81 -0.98 18.20
CA MET A 379 2.78 -2.05 19.20
C MET A 379 2.90 -1.51 20.64
N THR A 380 3.69 -0.45 20.86
CA THR A 380 3.76 0.27 22.14
C THR A 380 2.39 0.84 22.51
N VAL A 381 1.71 1.51 21.56
CA VAL A 381 0.37 2.06 21.80
C VAL A 381 -0.61 0.97 22.20
N VAL A 382 -0.65 -0.16 21.47
CA VAL A 382 -1.53 -1.30 21.77
C VAL A 382 -1.23 -1.88 23.16
N THR A 383 0.03 -2.21 23.43
CA THR A 383 0.47 -2.81 24.71
C THR A 383 0.17 -1.91 25.89
N LYS A 384 0.42 -0.61 25.74
CA LYS A 384 0.11 0.40 26.76
C LYS A 384 -1.38 0.46 27.09
N ARG A 385 -2.28 0.17 26.13
CA ARG A 385 -3.73 0.12 26.43
C ARG A 385 -4.06 -1.02 27.38
N PHE A 386 -3.52 -2.21 27.15
CA PHE A 386 -3.68 -3.32 28.09
C PHE A 386 -3.13 -2.97 29.48
N ASN A 387 -1.96 -2.33 29.55
CA ASN A 387 -1.41 -1.84 30.83
C ASN A 387 -2.35 -0.86 31.57
N VAL A 388 -3.03 0.03 30.84
CA VAL A 388 -4.01 0.97 31.42
C VAL A 388 -5.25 0.21 31.92
N LEU A 389 -5.78 -0.73 31.12
CA LEU A 389 -6.96 -1.53 31.50
C LEU A 389 -6.70 -2.37 32.76
N MET A 390 -5.52 -2.97 32.86
CA MET A 390 -5.07 -3.69 34.06
C MET A 390 -4.99 -2.77 35.29
N ASN A 391 -4.44 -1.56 35.13
CA ASN A 391 -4.38 -0.58 36.23
C ASN A 391 -5.78 -0.13 36.68
N SER A 392 -6.76 -0.16 35.79
CA SER A 392 -8.16 0.11 36.07
C SER A 392 -8.92 -1.09 36.67
N LYS A 393 -8.22 -2.18 37.01
CA LYS A 393 -8.77 -3.42 37.60
C LYS A 393 -9.80 -4.11 36.72
N ILE A 394 -9.70 -3.95 35.40
CA ILE A 394 -10.51 -4.72 34.46
C ILE A 394 -9.85 -6.11 34.32
N PRO A 395 -10.57 -7.22 34.58
CA PRO A 395 -10.03 -8.56 34.40
C PRO A 395 -9.83 -8.84 32.91
N LEU A 396 -8.61 -9.22 32.53
CA LEU A 396 -8.22 -9.48 31.13
C LEU A 396 -7.98 -10.97 30.83
N ASP A 397 -8.17 -11.86 31.81
CA ASP A 397 -7.78 -13.27 31.69
C ASP A 397 -8.50 -14.01 30.55
N ASP A 398 -9.74 -13.62 30.30
CA ASP A 398 -10.60 -14.18 29.25
C ASP A 398 -10.55 -13.39 27.94
N TRP A 399 -9.74 -12.33 27.84
CA TRP A 399 -9.69 -11.49 26.65
C TRP A 399 -8.93 -12.20 25.52
N GLU A 400 -9.62 -12.47 24.42
CA GLU A 400 -9.04 -13.08 23.22
C GLU A 400 -7.92 -12.19 22.67
N SER A 401 -8.12 -10.87 22.72
CA SER A 401 -7.16 -9.88 22.24
C SER A 401 -5.78 -9.98 22.89
N LEU A 402 -5.72 -10.35 24.18
CA LEU A 402 -4.46 -10.49 24.91
C LEU A 402 -3.70 -11.76 24.49
N GLN A 403 -4.42 -12.85 24.19
CA GLN A 403 -3.82 -14.07 23.64
C GLN A 403 -3.24 -13.82 22.25
N ILE A 404 -3.97 -13.08 21.40
CA ILE A 404 -3.50 -12.68 20.07
C ILE A 404 -2.25 -11.80 20.19
N LEU A 405 -2.24 -10.82 21.09
CA LEU A 405 -1.07 -9.96 21.32
C LEU A 405 0.15 -10.76 21.80
N SER A 406 -0.06 -11.73 22.71
CA SER A 406 1.01 -12.61 23.20
C SER A 406 1.63 -13.42 22.07
N ASN A 407 0.79 -14.06 21.24
CA ASN A 407 1.25 -14.84 20.09
C ASN A 407 1.98 -13.96 19.07
N LEU A 408 1.42 -12.78 18.74
CA LEU A 408 2.03 -11.82 17.82
C LEU A 408 3.43 -11.37 18.29
N SER A 409 3.56 -11.08 19.59
CA SER A 409 4.82 -10.63 20.19
C SER A 409 5.87 -11.75 20.23
N GLY A 410 5.44 -12.98 20.54
CA GLY A 410 6.32 -14.14 20.65
C GLY A 410 6.74 -14.76 19.32
N ASN A 411 5.94 -14.60 18.26
CA ASN A 411 6.18 -15.18 16.94
C ASN A 411 6.64 -14.12 15.93
N GLU A 412 5.71 -13.43 15.27
CA GLU A 412 6.04 -12.59 14.10
C GLU A 412 6.94 -11.40 14.46
N ILE A 413 6.68 -10.74 15.59
CA ILE A 413 7.53 -9.62 16.04
C ILE A 413 8.93 -10.12 16.40
N ASN A 414 9.05 -11.26 17.07
CA ASN A 414 10.34 -11.83 17.43
C ASN A 414 11.13 -12.24 16.17
N THR A 415 10.46 -12.79 15.14
CA THR A 415 11.06 -13.07 13.83
C THR A 415 11.63 -11.80 13.21
N ILE A 416 10.84 -10.71 13.15
CA ILE A 416 11.29 -9.43 12.61
C ILE A 416 12.48 -8.88 13.42
N VAL A 417 12.39 -8.89 14.75
CA VAL A 417 13.48 -8.44 15.64
C VAL A 417 14.76 -9.24 15.40
N ASN A 418 14.67 -10.56 15.26
CA ASN A 418 15.84 -11.40 15.04
C ASN A 418 16.45 -11.18 13.66
N ALA A 419 15.61 -10.97 12.64
CA ALA A 419 16.05 -10.56 11.31
C ALA A 419 16.74 -9.18 11.34
N THR A 420 16.30 -8.24 12.17
CA THR A 420 16.84 -6.87 12.16
C THR A 420 18.05 -6.64 13.07
N LYS A 421 18.18 -7.42 14.16
CA LYS A 421 19.24 -7.28 15.19
C LYS A 421 20.67 -7.33 14.67
N GLY A 422 20.92 -8.02 13.55
CA GLY A 422 22.24 -8.08 12.91
C GLY A 422 22.45 -7.08 11.77
N ASN A 423 21.39 -6.38 11.31
CA ASN A 423 21.33 -5.82 9.96
C ASN A 423 21.19 -4.29 9.98
N PHE A 424 20.31 -3.79 10.84
CA PHE A 424 20.00 -2.35 10.93
C PHE A 424 20.51 -1.72 12.24
N GLY A 425 21.24 -2.49 13.06
CA GLY A 425 21.68 -2.11 14.42
C GLY A 425 23.15 -1.70 14.54
N THR A 426 23.94 -1.70 13.47
CA THR A 426 25.34 -1.24 13.56
C THR A 426 25.51 0.12 12.90
N LYS A 427 26.01 1.11 13.67
CA LYS A 427 26.39 2.48 13.27
C LYS A 427 27.33 2.61 12.05
N LYS A 428 27.67 1.51 11.37
CA LYS A 428 28.46 1.48 10.13
C LYS A 428 27.87 2.37 9.02
N TYR A 429 26.55 2.59 9.01
CA TYR A 429 25.87 3.44 8.03
C TYR A 429 25.98 4.95 8.30
N ILE A 430 26.46 5.36 9.49
CA ILE A 430 26.42 6.78 9.92
C ILE A 430 27.74 7.50 9.65
N VAL A 431 28.83 6.79 9.40
CA VAL A 431 30.16 7.40 9.26
C VAL A 431 30.63 7.33 7.81
N PRO A 432 30.63 8.44 7.06
CA PRO A 432 31.40 8.51 5.82
C PRO A 432 32.86 8.22 6.16
N GLU A 433 33.48 7.27 5.46
CA GLU A 433 34.93 7.13 5.51
C GLU A 433 35.54 8.52 5.30
N LYS A 434 36.39 8.96 6.24
CA LYS A 434 37.10 10.24 6.16
C LYS A 434 38.06 10.21 4.97
N LYS A 435 37.55 10.37 3.74
CA LYS A 435 38.39 10.69 2.59
C LYS A 435 38.91 12.11 2.81
N LYS A 436 40.24 12.23 2.70
CA LYS A 436 41.05 13.40 3.04
C LYS A 436 40.42 14.68 2.52
N LYS A 437 40.38 15.67 3.42
CA LYS A 437 39.99 17.07 3.17
C LYS A 437 40.64 17.61 1.90
N THR A 438 39.84 17.92 0.90
CA THR A 438 40.06 19.05 0.00
C THR A 438 38.71 19.55 -0.50
N THR A 439 38.54 20.87 -0.45
CA THR A 439 37.40 21.67 -0.93
C THR A 439 36.08 21.61 -0.14
N LYS A 440 35.74 22.73 0.51
CA LYS A 440 34.38 23.05 1.02
C LYS A 440 33.46 23.25 -0.19
N SER A 441 32.89 22.17 -0.73
CA SER A 441 31.80 22.23 -1.71
C SER A 441 30.44 22.12 -1.01
N ASN A 442 29.37 22.50 -1.70
CA ASN A 442 27.98 22.29 -1.25
C ASN A 442 27.69 20.80 -0.93
N ASP A 443 28.46 19.88 -1.52
CA ASP A 443 28.33 18.44 -1.30
C ASP A 443 28.69 18.04 0.14
N SER A 444 29.67 18.70 0.76
CA SER A 444 30.03 18.43 2.16
C SER A 444 28.91 18.79 3.14
N LYS A 445 28.11 19.82 2.85
CA LYS A 445 26.94 20.19 3.67
C LYS A 445 25.76 19.24 3.44
N MET A 446 25.54 18.79 2.20
CA MET A 446 24.53 17.78 1.89
C MET A 446 24.83 16.44 2.59
N ILE A 447 26.10 15.99 2.57
CA ILE A 447 26.53 14.76 3.25
C ILE A 447 26.32 14.85 4.76
N GLU A 448 26.68 15.97 5.39
CA GLU A 448 26.48 16.16 6.84
C GLU A 448 24.99 16.22 7.23
N THR A 449 24.17 16.88 6.42
CA THR A 449 22.71 16.96 6.65
C THR A 449 22.05 15.59 6.54
N LYS A 450 22.50 14.78 5.58
CA LYS A 450 22.06 13.42 5.35
C LYS A 450 22.44 12.49 6.50
N ALA A 451 23.71 12.48 6.91
CA ALA A 451 24.15 11.67 8.05
C ALA A 451 23.37 11.97 9.34
N LYS A 452 23.05 13.24 9.61
CA LYS A 452 22.20 13.64 10.74
C LYS A 452 20.76 13.15 10.61
N ARG A 453 20.21 13.13 9.39
CA ARG A 453 18.87 12.60 9.12
C ARG A 453 18.81 11.10 9.38
N ASP A 454 19.82 10.37 8.92
CA ASP A 454 19.90 8.92 9.08
C ASP A 454 20.12 8.56 10.56
N GLU A 455 21.04 9.25 11.24
CA GLU A 455 21.23 9.10 12.69
C GLU A 455 19.92 9.32 13.45
N LYS A 456 19.18 10.39 13.13
CA LYS A 456 17.87 10.65 13.75
C LYS A 456 16.86 9.53 13.48
N LEU A 457 16.85 8.96 12.29
CA LEU A 457 15.94 7.87 11.91
C LEU A 457 16.27 6.59 12.69
N PHE A 458 17.55 6.21 12.76
CA PHE A 458 18.00 5.03 13.50
C PHE A 458 17.80 5.18 15.01
N SER A 459 18.16 6.33 15.58
CA SER A 459 17.90 6.58 17.01
C SER A 459 16.41 6.58 17.36
N LYS A 460 15.55 7.00 16.44
CA LYS A 460 14.09 6.88 16.61
C LYS A 460 13.66 5.42 16.64
N TYR A 461 14.12 4.62 15.68
CA TYR A 461 13.86 3.18 15.64
C TYR A 461 14.30 2.46 16.93
N GLU A 462 15.52 2.68 17.40
CA GLU A 462 16.04 2.06 18.64
C GLU A 462 15.17 2.44 19.83
N LYS A 463 14.82 3.73 19.96
CA LYS A 463 13.96 4.23 21.03
C LYS A 463 12.55 3.62 20.99
N ASP A 464 11.96 3.49 19.81
CA ASP A 464 10.62 2.91 19.64
C ASP A 464 10.63 1.41 20.00
N LEU A 465 11.68 0.68 19.61
CA LEU A 465 11.88 -0.72 20.00
C LEU A 465 12.05 -0.89 21.52
N GLU A 466 12.88 -0.04 22.14
CA GLU A 466 13.06 -0.02 23.60
C GLU A 466 11.75 0.29 24.33
N SER A 467 11.00 1.28 23.84
CA SER A 467 9.71 1.67 24.43
C SER A 467 8.70 0.53 24.39
N TYR A 468 8.62 -0.18 23.25
CA TYR A 468 7.79 -1.37 23.12
C TYR A 468 8.21 -2.47 24.09
N ALA A 469 9.51 -2.77 24.17
CA ALA A 469 10.02 -3.79 25.08
C ALA A 469 9.71 -3.47 26.55
N VAL A 470 9.82 -2.21 26.97
CA VAL A 470 9.48 -1.77 28.33
C VAL A 470 7.99 -1.97 28.62
N GLU A 471 7.09 -1.52 27.73
CA GLU A 471 5.65 -1.69 27.93
C GLU A 471 5.23 -3.16 27.97
N LEU A 472 5.87 -4.02 27.17
CA LEU A 472 5.60 -5.45 27.16
C LEU A 472 6.06 -6.13 28.46
N ILE A 473 7.21 -5.72 29.00
CA ILE A 473 7.68 -6.19 30.30
C ILE A 473 6.71 -5.78 31.40
N LEU A 474 6.29 -4.51 31.43
CA LEU A 474 5.29 -4.03 32.40
C LEU A 474 3.97 -4.80 32.31
N LEU A 475 3.55 -5.17 31.10
CA LEU A 475 2.36 -6.00 30.90
C LEU A 475 2.58 -7.42 31.43
N SER A 476 3.75 -8.00 31.13
CA SER A 476 4.11 -9.35 31.59
C SER A 476 4.25 -9.44 33.11
N GLU A 477 4.77 -8.42 33.79
CA GLU A 477 4.89 -8.40 35.26
C GLU A 477 3.53 -8.34 35.95
N LYS A 478 2.54 -7.70 35.32
CA LYS A 478 1.18 -7.57 35.86
C LYS A 478 0.29 -8.75 35.54
N TYR A 479 0.51 -9.40 34.40
CA TYR A 479 -0.30 -10.51 33.92
C TYR A 479 0.33 -11.88 34.21
N GLY A 480 1.65 -11.93 34.43
CA GLY A 480 2.44 -13.14 34.64
C GLY A 480 2.07 -13.85 35.94
N THR A 481 1.07 -14.72 35.85
CA THR A 481 0.93 -15.90 36.70
C THR A 481 1.81 -17.03 36.13
N GLU A 482 2.32 -17.91 36.98
CA GLU A 482 3.28 -18.99 36.62
C GLU A 482 2.83 -19.89 35.45
N ASP A 483 1.53 -19.90 35.11
CA ASP A 483 0.93 -20.79 34.11
C ASP A 483 0.89 -20.24 32.66
N ARG A 484 1.04 -18.93 32.43
CA ARG A 484 0.94 -18.33 31.07
C ARG A 484 1.86 -17.12 30.85
N PRO A 485 3.19 -17.31 30.78
CA PRO A 485 4.11 -16.20 30.54
C PRO A 485 3.93 -15.61 29.14
N LEU A 486 3.76 -14.29 29.07
CA LEU A 486 3.94 -13.51 27.84
C LEU A 486 5.38 -13.70 27.36
N LYS A 487 5.57 -14.27 26.16
CA LYS A 487 6.89 -14.48 25.59
C LYS A 487 7.48 -13.13 25.17
N LEU A 488 8.52 -12.70 25.88
CA LEU A 488 9.27 -11.50 25.53
C LEU A 488 10.09 -11.76 24.26
N PRO A 489 10.17 -10.79 23.33
CA PRO A 489 11.13 -10.87 22.23
C PRO A 489 12.52 -11.00 22.84
N ALA A 490 13.31 -11.96 22.36
CA ALA A 490 14.54 -12.43 23.00
C ALA A 490 15.64 -11.36 22.94
N ASN A 491 15.57 -10.32 23.77
CA ASN A 491 16.56 -9.26 23.81
C ASN A 491 17.67 -9.67 24.78
N GLU A 492 18.59 -10.53 24.32
CA GLU A 492 19.79 -10.95 25.06
C GLU A 492 20.67 -9.77 25.49
N ASN A 493 20.46 -8.56 24.97
CA ASN A 493 21.13 -7.35 25.47
C ASN A 493 20.63 -6.84 26.84
N ARG A 494 19.69 -7.55 27.50
CA ARG A 494 19.50 -7.45 28.97
C ARG A 494 20.34 -8.45 29.77
N ALA A 495 21.09 -9.36 29.13
CA ALA A 495 22.03 -10.26 29.79
C ALA A 495 23.31 -9.58 30.34
N ASN A 496 23.36 -8.23 30.36
CA ASN A 496 24.39 -7.46 31.09
C ASN A 496 23.84 -6.68 32.30
N ARG A 497 22.65 -7.04 32.79
CA ARG A 497 22.32 -6.92 34.21
C ARG A 497 21.91 -8.29 34.70
N ASP A 498 22.92 -9.08 35.05
CA ASP A 498 22.82 -10.13 36.05
C ASP A 498 22.08 -9.59 37.28
N PHE A 499 20.76 -9.77 37.31
CA PHE A 499 20.03 -9.83 38.55
C PHE A 499 20.29 -11.23 39.09
N GLN A 500 21.44 -11.42 39.73
CA GLN A 500 21.64 -12.50 40.67
C GLN A 500 20.59 -12.32 41.78
N LEU A 501 19.49 -13.06 41.70
CA LEU A 501 18.68 -13.34 42.87
C LEU A 501 19.56 -14.17 43.80
N SER A 502 20.13 -13.52 44.80
CA SER A 502 20.81 -14.17 45.91
C SER A 502 19.84 -15.15 46.57
N THR A 503 19.98 -16.44 46.30
CA THR A 503 19.47 -17.49 47.17
C THR A 503 20.30 -17.46 48.44
N THR A 504 19.92 -16.59 49.36
CA THR A 504 20.23 -16.69 50.79
C THR A 504 19.13 -15.94 51.53
N THR A 505 17.96 -16.58 51.57
CA THR A 505 16.95 -16.31 52.58
C THR A 505 17.60 -16.45 53.95
N GLY A 506 17.52 -15.38 54.72
CA GLY A 506 17.91 -15.38 56.13
C GLY A 506 16.97 -16.28 56.94
N THR A 507 17.47 -17.43 57.35
CA THR A 507 17.06 -18.07 58.60
C THR A 507 18.01 -17.60 59.69
N LYS A 508 17.73 -16.41 60.26
CA LYS A 508 18.17 -16.11 61.63
C LYS A 508 17.28 -16.90 62.58
N ARG A 509 17.69 -18.13 62.92
CA ARG A 509 17.28 -18.77 64.17
C ARG A 509 18.52 -18.97 65.02
N LYS A 510 18.52 -18.31 66.18
CA LYS A 510 19.52 -18.40 67.24
C LYS A 510 19.68 -19.86 67.68
N GLN A 511 20.92 -20.36 67.73
CA GLN A 511 21.49 -21.06 68.88
C GLN A 511 22.99 -21.31 68.62
N GLY A 512 23.80 -21.07 69.65
CA GLY A 512 25.25 -21.27 69.65
C GLY A 512 25.64 -22.75 69.82
N PRO A 513 26.96 -23.02 69.95
CA PRO A 513 27.56 -24.28 69.52
C PRO A 513 27.65 -25.31 70.64
N GLU A 514 27.43 -26.58 70.32
CA GLU A 514 28.00 -27.68 71.08
C GLU A 514 28.69 -28.69 70.15
N PHE A 515 29.83 -29.10 70.66
CA PHE A 515 30.86 -30.00 70.15
C PHE A 515 30.46 -31.47 70.41
N LEU A 516 31.17 -32.39 69.73
CA LEU A 516 31.29 -33.84 70.05
C LEU A 516 29.99 -34.64 69.75
N GLU A 517 29.99 -35.89 69.33
CA GLU A 517 31.01 -36.92 69.20
C GLU A 517 30.45 -38.03 68.29
N SER A 518 31.37 -38.86 67.85
CA SER A 518 31.27 -40.15 67.16
C SER A 518 30.23 -41.16 67.66
N SER A 519 30.07 -42.20 66.82
CA SER A 519 29.64 -43.58 67.10
C SER A 519 28.12 -43.80 67.09
N SER A 520 27.54 -44.91 66.64
CA SER A 520 27.95 -46.17 65.99
C SER A 520 26.67 -47.01 65.88
N SER A 521 26.77 -48.21 65.30
CA SER A 521 25.78 -49.30 65.19
C SER A 521 24.84 -49.16 63.98
N ASP A 522 25.06 -49.88 62.89
CA ASP A 522 25.04 -51.35 62.73
C ASP A 522 23.84 -51.99 63.42
N SER A 523 22.82 -52.31 62.62
CA SER A 523 22.18 -53.62 62.70
C SER A 523 21.74 -54.06 61.31
N SER A 524 22.47 -55.10 60.90
CA SER A 524 22.33 -56.05 59.81
C SER A 524 20.95 -56.70 59.65
N ASP A 525 20.76 -57.26 58.44
CA ASP A 525 20.07 -58.51 58.10
C ASP A 525 18.54 -58.62 58.37
N SER A 526 17.71 -59.20 57.51
CA SER A 526 17.91 -59.98 56.27
C SER A 526 16.58 -60.13 55.52
N GLU A 527 16.70 -60.23 54.20
CA GLU A 527 15.96 -61.05 53.22
C GLU A 527 14.59 -61.64 53.58
N ILE A 528 13.59 -61.40 52.71
CA ILE A 528 12.84 -62.46 51.98
C ILE A 528 12.52 -61.95 50.56
N GLU A 529 12.91 -62.74 49.56
CA GLU A 529 12.58 -62.65 48.13
C GLU A 529 11.08 -62.86 47.85
N VAL A 530 10.54 -62.12 46.87
CA VAL A 530 9.80 -62.72 45.74
C VAL A 530 10.17 -61.92 44.47
N ASP A 531 11.01 -62.58 43.66
CA ASP A 531 11.51 -62.37 42.29
C ASP A 531 12.15 -61.03 41.86
#